data_AF-A0A9W8GWW0-F1
#
_entry.id   AF-A0A9W8GWW0-F1
#
_cell.length_a   1.000
_cell.length_b   1.000
_cell.length_c   1.000
_cell.angle_alpha   90.00
_cell.angle_beta   90.00
_cell.angle_gamma   90.00
#
_symmetry.space_group_name_H-M   'P 1'
#
loop_
_entity.id
_entity.type
_entity.pdbx_description
1 polymer ?
#
loop_
_entity_poly.entity_id
_entity_poly.type
_entity_poly.pdbx_seq_one_letter_code
_entity_poly.pdbx_strand_id
1 'polypeptide(L)'
;MAASEANTVAAAATGTSNLPAARVRRIIKEDKDIFACGSESLFLISRATEYFIDSLVRESYEFSRLDKRKTVQYKDMAKAVQSIEQYDFLSDIIPPTVSVRKPATTETQ
;
A
#
# COMPACT_ATOMS: atom_id res chain seq x y z
N MET A 1 24.29 -26.84 -19.53
CA MET A 1 24.22 -25.42 -19.13
C MET A 1 22.86 -25.24 -18.48
N ALA A 2 22.85 -25.36 -17.16
CA ALA A 2 21.66 -25.31 -16.32
C ALA A 2 21.49 -23.89 -15.79
N ALA A 3 20.28 -23.32 -15.91
CA ALA A 3 19.73 -22.28 -15.04
C ALA A 3 18.39 -21.78 -15.58
N SER A 4 17.28 -22.12 -14.91
CA SER A 4 16.37 -21.11 -14.36
C SER A 4 15.37 -21.85 -13.48
N GLU A 5 15.72 -21.93 -12.20
CA GLU A 5 14.92 -22.52 -11.15
C GLU A 5 13.57 -21.81 -11.09
N ALA A 6 12.50 -22.60 -11.21
CA ALA A 6 11.14 -22.15 -10.99
C ALA A 6 11.04 -21.60 -9.57
N ASN A 7 10.87 -20.27 -9.50
CA ASN A 7 10.55 -19.54 -8.28
C ASN A 7 9.41 -20.28 -7.58
N THR A 8 9.76 -20.98 -6.50
CA THR A 8 8.83 -21.76 -5.70
C THR A 8 7.91 -20.75 -5.05
N VAL A 9 6.74 -20.52 -5.65
CA VAL A 9 5.63 -19.86 -4.97
C VAL A 9 5.27 -20.81 -3.84
N ALA A 10 5.89 -20.58 -2.68
CA ALA A 10 5.54 -21.26 -1.45
C ALA A 10 4.04 -21.06 -1.29
N ALA A 11 3.28 -22.12 -1.53
CA ALA A 11 1.86 -22.18 -1.28
C ALA A 11 1.70 -21.77 0.19
N ALA A 12 1.27 -20.52 0.41
CA ALA A 12 1.08 -19.98 1.74
C ALA A 12 0.14 -20.95 2.47
N ALA A 13 0.65 -21.58 3.52
CA ALA A 13 -0.08 -22.58 4.27
C ALA A 13 -1.50 -22.07 4.54
N THR A 14 -2.49 -22.84 4.10
CA THR A 14 -3.91 -22.51 4.23
C THR A 14 -4.23 -22.36 5.72
N GLY A 15 -4.27 -21.13 6.22
CA GLY A 15 -4.46 -20.81 7.64
C GLY A 15 -3.44 -19.87 8.27
N THR A 16 -2.37 -19.45 7.57
CA THR A 16 -1.42 -18.44 8.08
C THR A 16 -1.39 -17.21 7.18
N SER A 17 -1.23 -16.02 7.78
CA SER A 17 -0.95 -14.76 7.10
C SER A 17 0.51 -14.38 7.34
N ASN A 18 1.13 -13.68 6.38
CA ASN A 18 2.48 -13.15 6.50
C ASN A 18 2.56 -11.97 7.50
N LEU A 19 1.40 -11.40 7.88
CA LEU A 19 1.33 -10.33 8.86
C LEU A 19 1.33 -10.87 10.30
N PRO A 20 2.11 -10.29 11.23
CA PRO A 20 2.11 -10.72 12.62
C PRO A 20 0.74 -10.51 13.29
N ALA A 21 0.07 -11.61 13.67
CA ALA A 21 -1.26 -11.59 14.26
C ALA A 21 -1.37 -10.69 15.51
N ALA A 22 -0.33 -10.64 16.34
CA ALA A 22 -0.28 -9.77 17.52
C ALA A 22 -0.34 -8.27 17.14
N ARG A 23 0.29 -7.89 16.02
CA ARG A 23 0.30 -6.49 15.55
C ARG A 23 -1.05 -6.10 14.97
N VAL A 24 -1.64 -6.96 14.15
CA VAL A 24 -2.98 -6.74 13.59
C VAL A 24 -4.01 -6.63 14.72
N ARG A 25 -3.95 -7.52 15.72
CA ARG A 25 -4.85 -7.48 16.88
C ARG A 25 -4.72 -6.18 17.67
N ARG A 26 -3.50 -5.67 17.82
CA ARG A 26 -3.27 -4.39 18.50
C ARG A 26 -3.92 -3.23 17.74
N ILE A 27 -3.76 -3.18 16.41
CA ILE A 27 -4.36 -2.13 15.56
C ILE A 27 -5.89 -2.15 15.67
N ILE A 28 -6.50 -3.34 15.61
CA ILE A 28 -7.96 -3.49 15.75
C ILE A 28 -8.45 -2.96 17.11
N LYS A 29 -7.67 -3.14 18.18
CA LYS A 29 -8.02 -2.66 19.53
C LYS A 29 -7.79 -1.16 19.77
N GLU A 30 -7.15 -0.45 18.84
CA GLU A 30 -7.05 1.01 18.93
C GLU A 30 -8.43 1.67 18.71
N ASP A 31 -9.35 0.96 18.05
CA ASP A 31 -10.75 1.35 17.93
C ASP A 31 -11.50 1.08 19.26
N LYS A 32 -12.04 2.15 19.85
CA LYS A 32 -12.72 2.13 21.15
C LYS A 32 -14.08 1.43 21.10
N ASP A 33 -14.67 1.31 19.91
CA ASP A 33 -15.99 0.71 19.73
C ASP A 33 -15.92 -0.82 19.55
N ILE A 34 -14.70 -1.37 19.43
CA ILE A 34 -14.48 -2.82 19.26
C ILE A 34 -14.23 -3.49 20.62
N PHE A 35 -15.27 -4.12 21.16
CA PHE A 35 -15.19 -4.84 22.45
C PHE A 35 -14.41 -6.16 22.37
N ALA A 36 -14.59 -6.94 21.30
CA ALA A 36 -13.93 -8.23 21.12
C ALA A 36 -13.76 -8.57 19.63
N CYS A 37 -12.60 -9.14 19.27
CA CYS A 37 -12.30 -9.63 17.93
C CYS A 37 -11.89 -11.10 17.98
N GLY A 38 -12.64 -11.96 17.29
CA GLY A 38 -12.38 -13.40 17.15
C GLY A 38 -11.09 -13.71 16.36
N SER A 39 -10.64 -14.96 16.42
CA SER A 39 -9.48 -15.45 15.63
C SER A 39 -9.74 -15.41 14.13
N GLU A 40 -10.94 -15.80 13.71
CA GLU A 40 -11.32 -15.83 12.29
C GLU A 40 -11.36 -14.43 11.68
N SER A 41 -11.93 -13.46 12.40
CA SER A 41 -11.96 -12.05 11.98
C SER A 41 -10.54 -11.48 11.86
N LEU A 42 -9.66 -11.79 12.82
CA LEU A 42 -8.26 -11.38 12.79
C LEU A 42 -7.54 -11.94 11.56
N PHE A 43 -7.76 -13.23 11.25
CA PHE A 43 -7.18 -13.88 10.08
C PHE A 43 -7.68 -13.25 8.77
N LEU A 44 -9.00 -13.02 8.68
CA LEU A 44 -9.60 -12.40 7.49
C LEU A 44 -9.08 -10.99 7.25
N ILE A 45 -8.99 -10.15 8.29
CA ILE A 45 -8.42 -8.80 8.20
C ILE A 45 -6.95 -8.86 7.76
N SER A 46 -6.18 -9.81 8.30
CA SER A 46 -4.77 -9.98 7.92
C SER A 46 -4.63 -10.34 6.43
N ARG A 47 -5.46 -11.27 5.93
CA ARG A 47 -5.48 -11.61 4.50
C ARG A 47 -5.98 -10.48 3.62
N ALA A 48 -7.06 -9.79 4.02
CA ALA A 48 -7.56 -8.63 3.29
C ALA A 48 -6.50 -7.54 3.18
N THR A 49 -5.71 -7.32 4.24
CA THR A 49 -4.61 -6.36 4.25
C THR A 49 -3.50 -6.76 3.27
N GLU A 50 -3.18 -8.05 3.13
CA GLU A 50 -2.22 -8.51 2.11
C GLU A 50 -2.71 -8.21 0.69
N TYR A 51 -3.97 -8.53 0.39
CA TYR A 51 -4.59 -8.22 -0.90
C TYR A 51 -4.63 -6.72 -1.18
N PHE A 52 -4.98 -5.93 -0.16
CA PHE A 52 -5.02 -4.48 -0.25
C PHE A 52 -3.64 -3.89 -0.60
N ILE A 53 -2.56 -4.38 0.02
CA ILE A 53 -1.20 -3.93 -0.30
C ILE A 53 -0.83 -4.27 -1.75
N ASP A 54 -1.13 -5.50 -2.20
CA ASP A 54 -0.84 -5.92 -3.59
C ASP A 54 -1.62 -5.07 -4.61
N SER A 55 -2.92 -4.86 -4.38
CA SER A 55 -3.74 -3.97 -5.19
C SER A 55 -3.14 -2.56 -5.25
N LEU A 56 -2.99 -1.90 -4.09
CA LEU A 56 -2.52 -0.51 -4.02
C LEU A 56 -1.18 -0.31 -4.75
N VAL A 57 -0.25 -1.25 -4.60
CA VAL A 57 1.05 -1.21 -5.28
C VAL A 57 0.89 -1.41 -6.78
N ARG A 58 0.01 -2.31 -7.24
CA ARG A 58 -0.27 -2.51 -8.67
C ARG A 58 -0.85 -1.26 -9.31
N GLU A 59 -1.86 -0.63 -8.72
CA GLU A 59 -2.42 0.59 -9.34
C GLU A 59 -1.42 1.75 -9.30
N SER A 60 -0.67 1.90 -8.21
CA SER A 60 0.43 2.88 -8.13
C SER A 60 1.51 2.62 -9.20
N TYR A 61 1.79 1.35 -9.49
CA TYR A 61 2.75 0.96 -10.52
C TYR A 61 2.25 1.30 -11.93
N GLU A 62 0.95 1.18 -12.22
CA GLU A 62 0.39 1.60 -13.51
C GLU A 62 0.69 3.08 -13.78
N PHE A 63 0.57 3.97 -12.79
CA PHE A 63 0.95 5.38 -12.92
C PHE A 63 2.46 5.59 -13.13
N SER A 64 3.32 4.82 -12.44
CA SER A 64 4.76 4.84 -12.70
C SER A 64 5.09 4.37 -14.14
N ARG A 65 4.37 3.36 -14.63
CA ARG A 65 4.56 2.82 -15.98
C ARG A 65 4.17 3.83 -17.06
N LEU A 66 3.11 4.61 -16.85
CA LEU A 66 2.73 5.72 -17.73
C LEU A 66 3.84 6.77 -17.85
N ASP A 67 4.56 7.04 -16.76
CA ASP A 67 5.74 7.92 -16.73
C ASP A 67 7.04 7.23 -17.21
N LYS A 68 6.94 6.04 -17.82
CA LYS A 68 8.08 5.21 -18.33
C LYS A 68 9.11 4.85 -17.25
N ARG A 69 8.70 4.81 -15.99
CA ARG A 69 9.55 4.45 -14.85
C ARG A 69 9.21 3.06 -14.34
N LYS A 70 10.24 2.33 -13.91
CA LYS A 70 10.13 1.01 -13.28
C LYS A 70 10.11 1.05 -11.75
N THR A 71 10.16 2.25 -11.17
CA THR A 71 10.22 2.47 -9.73
C THR A 71 9.04 3.33 -9.31
N VAL A 72 8.19 2.78 -8.44
CA VAL A 72 7.06 3.48 -7.83
C VAL A 72 7.58 4.58 -6.92
N GLN A 73 7.10 5.80 -7.10
CA GLN A 73 7.40 6.94 -6.25
C GLN A 73 6.15 7.37 -5.49
N TYR A 74 6.34 8.15 -4.43
CA TYR A 74 5.22 8.69 -3.64
C TYR A 74 4.17 9.40 -4.49
N LYS A 75 4.61 10.17 -5.50
CA LYS A 75 3.71 10.86 -6.44
C LYS A 75 2.78 9.92 -7.22
N ASP A 76 3.20 8.67 -7.44
CA ASP A 76 2.41 7.69 -8.17
C ASP A 76 1.31 7.11 -7.28
N MET A 77 1.64 6.85 -6.01
CA MET A 77 0.65 6.46 -5.00
C MET A 77 -0.37 7.60 -4.76
N ALA A 78 0.11 8.84 -4.64
CA ALA A 78 -0.77 10.00 -4.49
C ALA A 78 -1.71 10.20 -5.69
N LYS A 79 -1.25 9.90 -6.92
CA LYS A 79 -2.11 9.89 -8.12
C LYS A 79 -3.12 8.74 -8.09
N ALA A 80 -2.72 7.56 -7.63
CA ALA A 80 -3.61 6.41 -7.52
C ALA A 80 -4.74 6.67 -6.52
N VAL A 81 -4.42 7.23 -5.35
CA VAL A 81 -5.39 7.63 -4.33
C VAL A 81 -6.40 8.64 -4.86
N GLN A 82 -5.95 9.66 -5.60
CA GLN A 82 -6.85 10.67 -6.19
C GLN A 82 -7.69 10.15 -7.36
N SER A 83 -7.23 9.13 -8.08
CA SER A 83 -7.89 8.65 -9.29
C SER A 83 -8.92 7.55 -9.02
N ILE A 84 -8.81 6.84 -7.89
CA ILE A 84 -9.58 5.64 -7.57
C ILE A 84 -10.38 5.90 -6.28
N GLU A 85 -11.71 5.93 -6.41
CA GLU A 85 -12.63 6.25 -5.31
C GLU A 85 -12.49 5.29 -4.11
N GLN A 86 -12.18 4.00 -4.36
CA GLN A 86 -11.95 3.01 -3.30
C GLN A 86 -10.77 3.36 -2.38
N TYR A 87 -9.88 4.26 -2.80
CA TYR A 87 -8.73 4.71 -2.01
C TYR A 87 -8.92 6.07 -1.35
N ASP A 88 -10.09 6.68 -1.43
CA ASP A 88 -10.33 8.03 -0.88
C ASP A 88 -10.13 8.08 0.65
N PHE A 89 -10.31 6.96 1.35
CA PHE A 89 -10.00 6.88 2.79
C PHE A 89 -8.51 7.12 3.12
N LEU A 90 -7.62 7.09 2.11
CA LEU A 90 -6.20 7.38 2.24
C LEU A 90 -5.85 8.84 1.93
N SER A 91 -6.80 9.67 1.47
CA SER A 91 -6.53 11.04 1.02
C SER A 91 -5.84 11.90 2.08
N ASP A 92 -6.16 11.71 3.36
CA ASP A 92 -5.53 12.42 4.48
C ASP A 92 -4.15 11.85 4.85
N ILE A 93 -3.88 10.57 4.55
CA ILE A 93 -2.64 9.88 4.87
C ILE A 93 -1.61 10.03 3.75
N ILE A 94 -2.07 10.06 2.50
CA ILE A 94 -1.27 10.19 1.28
C ILE A 94 -1.75 11.43 0.52
N PRO A 95 -1.40 12.65 0.99
CA PRO A 95 -1.82 13.87 0.33
C PRO A 95 -1.26 14.03 -1.08
N PRO A 96 -1.98 14.78 -1.95
CA PRO A 96 -1.52 15.13 -3.29
C PRO A 96 -0.17 15.85 -3.26
N THR A 97 0.73 15.47 -4.16
CA THR A 97 2.00 16.17 -4.31
C THR A 97 1.77 17.55 -4.93
N VAL A 98 1.88 18.61 -4.14
CA VAL A 98 1.92 19.99 -4.64
C VAL A 98 3.34 20.32 -5.11
N SER A 99 3.47 20.75 -6.36
CA SER A 99 4.73 21.33 -6.85
C SER A 99 4.89 22.70 -6.21
N VAL A 100 5.73 22.81 -5.19
CA VAL A 100 6.15 24.12 -4.67
C VAL A 100 6.88 24.81 -5.81
N ARG A 101 6.27 25.87 -6.35
CA ARG A 101 6.94 26.74 -7.34
C ARG A 101 8.30 27.14 -6.74
N LYS A 102 9.36 26.75 -7.43
CA LYS A 102 10.74 27.19 -7.15
C LYS A 102 10.69 28.71 -6.96
N PRO A 103 11.13 29.27 -5.81
CA PRO A 103 11.19 30.72 -5.67
C PRO A 103 12.09 31.23 -6.80
N ALA A 104 11.54 32.14 -7.60
CA ALA A 104 12.24 32.76 -8.69
C ALA A 104 13.55 33.36 -8.15
N THR A 105 14.67 32.96 -8.74
CA THR A 105 15.96 33.62 -8.55
C THR A 105 15.73 35.12 -8.76
N THR A 106 15.76 35.89 -7.67
CA THR A 106 15.88 37.34 -7.79
C THR A 106 17.37 37.62 -7.86
N GLU A 107 17.89 37.73 -9.09
CA GLU A 107 19.16 38.38 -9.35
C GLU A 107 19.12 39.77 -8.68
N THR A 108 19.94 39.96 -7.65
CA THR A 108 20.24 41.28 -7.11
C THR A 108 21.58 41.67 -7.69
N GLN A 109 21.55 42.67 -8.58
CA GLN A 109 22.72 43.46 -8.99
C GLN A 109 23.21 44.31 -7.83
#